data_AF-V4YIW8-F1
#
_entry.id   AF-V4YIW8-F1
#
_cell.length_a   1.000
_cell.length_b   1.000
_cell.length_c   1.000
_cell.angle_alpha   90.00
_cell.angle_beta   90.00
_cell.angle_gamma   90.00
#
_symmetry.space_group_name_H-M   'P 1'
#
loop_
_entity.id
_entity.type
_entity.pdbx_description
1 polymer ?
#
loop_
_entity_poly.entity_id
_entity_poly.type
_entity_poly.pdbx_seq_one_letter_code
_entity_poly.pdbx_strand_id
1 'polypeptide(L)'
;MVVVDAHLDLRDRFDDDPWSHACVTRRVLELADEAVVIGARTGSSEEWDRAARADVTVVPPADTAAWLDTAPETLADNLYLSVDIDGADPGFAPGTGTLEPFGLTPQTIRAVVRAVAPRAVGFDVVEVNDRDDGQTAALGGKLLREFVHSNANADETETESHAGTGNGSETGTRGRNENENGSGNGNENRNGNGTAD
;
A
#
# COMPACT_ATOMS: atom_id res chain seq x y z
N MET A 1 -7.64 0.96 10.26
CA MET A 1 -7.82 -0.01 9.15
C MET A 1 -7.21 0.58 7.89
N VAL A 2 -6.63 -0.25 7.03
CA VAL A 2 -6.32 0.12 5.64
C VAL A 2 -7.25 -0.67 4.74
N VAL A 3 -7.89 -0.01 3.79
CA VAL A 3 -8.75 -0.66 2.81
C VAL A 3 -8.35 -0.22 1.40
N VAL A 4 -8.29 -1.18 0.47
CA VAL A 4 -8.22 -0.89 -0.96
C VAL A 4 -9.63 -0.99 -1.51
N ASP A 5 -10.14 0.08 -2.12
CA ASP A 5 -11.55 0.22 -2.49
C ASP A 5 -11.74 1.32 -3.55
N ALA A 6 -12.71 1.18 -4.47
CA ALA A 6 -13.10 2.28 -5.35
C ALA A 6 -14.07 3.26 -4.69
N HIS A 7 -14.82 2.80 -3.69
CA HIS A 7 -15.82 3.53 -2.94
C HIS A 7 -15.27 3.91 -1.55
N LEU A 8 -15.98 4.81 -0.88
CA LEU A 8 -15.63 5.22 0.47
C LEU A 8 -16.25 4.30 1.53
N ASP A 9 -17.41 3.72 1.23
CA ASP A 9 -18.25 2.93 2.13
C ASP A 9 -18.50 3.59 3.49
N LEU A 10 -18.69 4.91 3.43
CA LEU A 10 -18.83 5.79 4.58
C LEU A 10 -20.29 6.19 4.85
N ARG A 11 -21.26 5.61 4.14
CA ARG A 11 -22.68 5.88 4.39
C ARG A 11 -23.05 5.45 5.80
N ASP A 12 -23.93 6.24 6.44
CA ASP A 12 -24.48 5.81 7.73
C ASP A 12 -25.47 4.66 7.57
N ARG A 13 -26.24 4.66 6.48
CA ARG A 13 -27.16 3.59 6.05
C ARG A 13 -27.28 3.58 4.54
N PHE A 14 -27.61 2.43 3.99
CA PHE A 14 -28.03 2.29 2.60
C PHE A 14 -29.28 1.43 2.53
N ASP A 15 -30.33 1.91 1.86
CA ASP A 15 -31.66 1.26 1.82
C ASP A 15 -32.18 0.88 3.22
N ASP A 16 -32.09 1.84 4.16
CA ASP A 16 -32.41 1.70 5.60
C ASP A 16 -31.56 0.69 6.41
N ASP A 17 -30.60 0.00 5.78
CA ASP A 17 -29.71 -0.97 6.42
C ASP A 17 -28.34 -0.36 6.80
N PRO A 18 -27.96 -0.32 8.09
CA PRO A 18 -26.65 0.14 8.53
C PRO A 18 -25.53 -0.90 8.31
N TRP A 19 -25.87 -2.13 7.92
CA TRP A 19 -24.94 -3.24 7.68
C TRP A 19 -24.75 -3.57 6.20
N SER A 20 -25.23 -2.69 5.31
CA SER A 20 -24.96 -2.76 3.88
C SER A 20 -23.45 -2.64 3.60
N HIS A 21 -22.97 -3.24 2.51
CA HIS A 21 -21.58 -3.14 2.06
C HIS A 21 -21.10 -1.68 1.94
N ALA A 22 -21.97 -0.78 1.46
CA ALA A 22 -21.72 0.66 1.33
C ALA A 22 -21.55 1.42 2.67
N CYS A 23 -21.59 0.73 3.81
CA CYS A 23 -21.47 1.28 5.16
C CYS A 23 -20.29 0.67 5.94
N VAL A 24 -19.49 -0.23 5.37
CA VAL A 24 -18.50 -1.02 6.12
C VAL A 24 -17.45 -0.12 6.77
N THR A 25 -16.85 0.80 6.01
CA THR A 25 -15.84 1.73 6.55
C THR A 25 -16.42 2.61 7.65
N ARG A 26 -17.68 3.05 7.50
CA ARG A 26 -18.40 3.80 8.55
C ARG A 26 -18.53 3.00 9.85
N ARG A 27 -18.91 1.72 9.76
CA ARG A 27 -19.06 0.83 10.92
C ARG A 27 -17.71 0.51 11.57
N VAL A 28 -16.67 0.31 10.77
CA VAL A 28 -15.31 0.06 11.30
C VAL A 28 -14.80 1.26 12.12
N LEU A 29 -15.06 2.49 11.68
CA LEU A 29 -14.68 3.71 12.42
C LEU A 29 -15.44 3.91 13.75
N GLU A 30 -16.42 3.07 14.08
CA GLU A 30 -17.01 3.03 15.42
C GLU A 30 -16.14 2.23 16.42
N LEU A 31 -15.18 1.44 15.91
CA LEU A 31 -14.30 0.55 16.68
C LEU A 31 -12.81 0.87 16.50
N ALA A 32 -12.40 1.32 15.31
CA ALA A 32 -11.03 1.67 14.96
C ALA A 32 -10.80 3.18 15.06
N ASP A 33 -9.57 3.56 15.43
CA ASP A 33 -9.20 4.98 15.57
C ASP A 33 -9.17 5.72 14.23
N GLU A 34 -8.72 5.05 13.16
CA GLU A 34 -8.50 5.66 11.84
C GLU A 34 -8.77 4.67 10.70
N ALA A 35 -9.12 5.19 9.52
CA ALA A 35 -9.25 4.45 8.27
C ALA A 35 -8.48 5.12 7.13
N VAL A 36 -7.70 4.34 6.39
CA VAL A 36 -7.07 4.75 5.13
C VAL A 36 -7.75 4.02 3.98
N VAL A 37 -8.39 4.77 3.08
CA VAL A 37 -9.12 4.24 1.91
C VAL A 37 -8.31 4.53 0.65
N ILE A 38 -7.74 3.49 0.05
CA ILE A 38 -6.82 3.56 -1.08
C ILE A 38 -7.53 3.13 -2.36
N GLY A 39 -7.48 3.98 -3.39
CA GLY A 39 -8.16 3.77 -4.66
C GLY A 39 -9.50 4.50 -4.78
N ALA A 40 -10.00 5.07 -3.67
CA ALA A 40 -11.31 5.69 -3.64
C ALA A 40 -11.42 6.85 -4.64
N ARG A 41 -12.46 6.77 -5.46
CA ARG A 41 -12.77 7.71 -6.56
C ARG A 41 -14.27 7.88 -6.78
N THR A 42 -15.09 7.11 -6.08
CA THR A 42 -16.55 7.19 -6.12
C THR A 42 -17.10 7.33 -4.71
N GLY A 43 -18.12 8.17 -4.56
CA GLY A 43 -18.77 8.43 -3.27
C GLY A 43 -19.83 9.52 -3.38
N SER A 44 -20.85 9.45 -2.53
CA SER A 44 -21.85 10.51 -2.39
C SER A 44 -21.26 11.73 -1.65
N SER A 45 -21.91 12.89 -1.80
CA SER A 45 -21.47 14.11 -1.09
C SER A 45 -21.39 13.92 0.42
N GLU A 46 -22.32 13.18 1.02
CA GLU A 46 -22.31 12.86 2.45
C GLU A 46 -21.08 12.04 2.85
N GLU A 47 -20.68 11.07 2.03
CA GLU A 47 -19.49 10.27 2.29
C GLU A 47 -18.22 11.10 2.19
N TRP A 48 -18.13 12.01 1.20
CA TRP A 48 -17.00 12.94 1.09
C TRP A 48 -16.93 13.92 2.27
N ASP A 49 -18.07 14.42 2.74
CA ASP A 49 -18.16 15.25 3.95
C ASP A 49 -17.69 14.45 5.19
N ARG A 50 -18.05 13.17 5.28
CA ARG A 50 -17.58 12.27 6.35
C ARG A 50 -16.08 11.98 6.24
N ALA A 51 -15.56 11.80 5.03
CA ALA A 51 -14.16 11.53 4.75
C ALA A 51 -13.24 12.73 5.03
N ALA A 52 -13.78 13.94 5.09
CA ALA A 52 -13.02 15.15 5.43
C ALA A 52 -12.64 15.25 6.92
N ARG A 53 -13.09 14.32 7.76
CA ARG A 53 -12.73 14.26 9.19
C ARG A 53 -11.33 13.66 9.35
N ALA A 54 -10.65 14.05 10.42
CA ALA A 54 -9.24 13.72 10.64
C ALA A 54 -8.94 12.22 10.82
N ASP A 55 -9.96 11.41 11.10
CA ASP A 55 -9.87 9.96 11.27
C ASP A 55 -9.97 9.18 9.95
N VAL A 56 -10.11 9.88 8.81
CA VAL A 56 -10.16 9.26 7.48
C VAL A 56 -9.09 9.88 6.58
N THR A 57 -8.30 9.00 5.96
CA THR A 57 -7.39 9.38 4.89
C THR A 57 -7.88 8.74 3.59
N VAL A 58 -8.12 9.56 2.57
CA VAL A 58 -8.47 9.08 1.23
C VAL A 58 -7.27 9.23 0.32
N VAL A 59 -6.87 8.13 -0.33
CA VAL A 59 -5.74 8.08 -1.26
C VAL A 59 -6.29 7.68 -2.63
N PRO A 60 -6.54 8.62 -3.55
CA PRO A 60 -7.03 8.28 -4.89
C PRO A 60 -5.98 7.47 -5.69
N PRO A 61 -6.37 6.80 -6.79
CA PRO A 61 -5.44 5.95 -7.54
C PRO A 61 -4.15 6.64 -8.00
N ALA A 62 -4.25 7.93 -8.38
CA ALA A 62 -3.11 8.72 -8.83
C ALA A 62 -2.07 8.98 -7.73
N ASP A 63 -2.50 9.01 -6.46
CA ASP A 63 -1.67 9.38 -5.31
C ASP A 63 -1.12 8.15 -4.57
N THR A 64 -1.57 6.95 -4.93
CA THR A 64 -1.20 5.71 -4.23
C THR A 64 0.30 5.44 -4.26
N ALA A 65 0.99 5.79 -5.35
CA ALA A 65 2.44 5.65 -5.42
C ALA A 65 3.17 6.57 -4.43
N ALA A 66 2.76 7.84 -4.35
CA ALA A 66 3.34 8.79 -3.40
C ALA A 66 3.00 8.42 -1.94
N TRP A 67 1.81 7.88 -1.70
CA TRP A 67 1.44 7.35 -0.39
C TRP A 67 2.35 6.18 0.01
N LEU A 68 2.61 5.24 -0.90
CA LEU A 68 3.51 4.09 -0.64
C LEU A 68 4.93 4.48 -0.24
N ASP A 69 5.42 5.64 -0.70
CA ASP A 69 6.76 6.14 -0.34
C ASP A 69 6.87 6.51 1.15
N THR A 70 5.74 6.77 1.83
CA THR A 70 5.70 7.26 3.22
C THR A 70 4.88 6.37 4.16
N ALA A 71 3.99 5.54 3.62
CA ALA A 71 3.08 4.71 4.39
C ALA A 71 3.77 3.76 5.38
N PRO A 72 4.84 3.03 5.02
CA PRO A 72 5.46 2.09 5.94
C PRO A 72 5.93 2.74 7.26
N GLU A 73 6.25 4.03 7.27
CA GLU A 73 6.75 4.71 8.47
C GLU A 73 5.63 5.29 9.34
N THR A 74 4.43 5.46 8.77
CA THR A 74 3.30 6.18 9.40
C THR A 74 2.16 5.26 9.83
N LEU A 75 2.14 4.03 9.33
CA LEU A 75 1.12 3.04 9.69
C LEU A 75 1.28 2.56 11.13
N ALA A 76 0.16 2.54 11.87
CA ALA A 76 0.09 1.92 13.18
C ALA A 76 0.33 0.40 13.11
N ASP A 77 0.84 -0.16 14.20
CA ASP A 77 0.89 -1.62 14.38
C ASP A 77 -0.52 -2.17 14.68
N ASN A 78 -0.71 -3.47 14.44
CA ASN A 78 -1.96 -4.18 14.67
C ASN A 78 -3.15 -3.66 13.84
N LEU A 79 -2.90 -3.24 12.60
CA LEU A 79 -3.95 -2.82 11.69
C LEU A 79 -4.64 -4.02 11.01
N TYR A 80 -5.83 -3.81 10.46
CA TYR A 80 -6.48 -4.75 9.54
C TYR A 80 -6.34 -4.21 8.11
N LEU A 81 -6.01 -5.09 7.16
CA LEU A 81 -5.99 -4.76 5.73
C LEU A 81 -7.13 -5.47 5.02
N SER A 82 -8.07 -4.72 4.46
CA SER A 82 -9.12 -5.26 3.60
C SER A 82 -8.87 -4.87 2.14
N VAL A 83 -9.14 -5.75 1.20
CA VAL A 83 -9.08 -5.44 -0.24
C VAL A 83 -10.42 -5.71 -0.86
N ASP A 84 -11.17 -4.65 -1.13
CA ASP A 84 -12.21 -4.69 -2.14
C ASP A 84 -11.57 -4.76 -3.52
N ILE A 85 -11.97 -5.78 -4.29
CA ILE A 85 -11.36 -6.04 -5.58
C ILE A 85 -11.74 -4.99 -6.62
N ASP A 86 -12.80 -4.21 -6.40
CA ASP A 86 -13.21 -3.12 -7.31
C ASP A 86 -12.33 -1.86 -7.22
N GLY A 87 -11.47 -1.77 -6.20
CA GLY A 87 -10.37 -0.81 -6.16
C GLY A 87 -9.42 -0.96 -7.36
N ALA A 88 -9.33 -2.16 -7.94
CA ALA A 88 -8.63 -2.40 -9.20
C ALA A 88 -9.38 -1.82 -10.40
N ASP A 89 -8.66 -1.43 -11.45
CA ASP A 89 -9.31 -1.07 -12.69
C ASP A 89 -10.09 -2.28 -13.27
N PRO A 90 -11.32 -2.08 -13.80
CA PRO A 90 -12.14 -3.13 -14.42
C PRO A 90 -11.43 -3.93 -15.50
N GLY A 91 -10.40 -3.38 -16.15
CA GLY A 91 -9.56 -4.10 -17.11
C GLY A 91 -8.76 -5.26 -16.50
N PHE A 92 -8.62 -5.31 -15.17
CA PHE A 92 -7.90 -6.35 -14.44
C PHE A 92 -8.78 -7.14 -13.47
N ALA A 93 -9.87 -6.56 -12.99
CA ALA A 93 -10.82 -7.19 -12.07
C ALA A 93 -12.28 -7.02 -12.52
N PRO A 94 -12.70 -7.59 -13.68
CA PRO A 94 -14.06 -7.42 -14.19
C PRO A 94 -15.12 -8.21 -13.39
N GLY A 95 -14.72 -9.21 -12.61
CA GLY A 95 -15.56 -10.06 -11.76
C GLY A 95 -15.86 -9.44 -10.42
N THR A 96 -16.46 -8.24 -10.41
CA THR A 96 -16.94 -7.53 -9.21
C THR A 96 -18.35 -6.96 -9.38
N GLY A 97 -19.00 -6.59 -8.27
CA GLY A 97 -20.35 -6.03 -8.24
C GLY A 97 -20.44 -4.67 -8.92
N THR A 98 -19.46 -3.81 -8.65
CA THR A 98 -19.52 -2.36 -8.93
C THR A 98 -18.28 -1.92 -9.70
N LEU A 99 -18.36 -1.89 -11.04
CA LEU A 99 -17.20 -1.54 -11.87
C LEU A 99 -16.97 -0.03 -11.91
N GLU A 100 -15.79 0.40 -11.45
CA GLU A 100 -15.38 1.81 -11.45
C GLU A 100 -14.12 2.01 -12.31
N PRO A 101 -14.19 2.62 -13.50
CA PRO A 101 -13.01 2.88 -14.32
C PRO A 101 -11.95 3.76 -13.65
N PHE A 102 -10.73 3.75 -14.20
CA PHE A 102 -9.58 4.54 -13.73
C PHE A 102 -9.04 4.08 -12.38
N GLY A 103 -9.09 2.77 -12.16
CA GLY A 103 -8.68 2.13 -10.91
C GLY A 103 -7.19 1.79 -10.84
N LEU A 104 -6.84 1.06 -9.79
CA LEU A 104 -5.47 0.63 -9.53
C LEU A 104 -5.05 -0.52 -10.44
N THR A 105 -3.76 -0.58 -10.78
CA THR A 105 -3.19 -1.76 -11.43
C THR A 105 -2.96 -2.89 -10.41
N PRO A 106 -2.97 -4.17 -10.82
CA PRO A 106 -2.61 -5.29 -9.94
C PRO A 106 -1.26 -5.12 -9.25
N GLN A 107 -0.28 -4.52 -9.94
CA GLN A 107 1.05 -4.25 -9.41
C GLN A 107 1.00 -3.22 -8.27
N THR A 108 0.18 -2.18 -8.41
CA THR A 108 -0.01 -1.17 -7.36
C THR A 108 -0.68 -1.77 -6.13
N ILE A 109 -1.77 -2.52 -6.30
CA ILE A 109 -2.46 -3.19 -5.17
C ILE A 109 -1.52 -4.16 -4.46
N ARG A 110 -0.74 -4.93 -5.24
CA ARG A 110 0.28 -5.82 -4.67
C ARG A 110 1.34 -5.07 -3.88
N ALA A 111 1.73 -3.87 -4.30
CA ALA A 111 2.67 -3.03 -3.55
C ALA A 111 2.06 -2.55 -2.22
N VAL A 112 0.77 -2.17 -2.22
CA VAL A 112 0.02 -1.86 -0.99
C VAL A 112 0.01 -3.07 -0.04
N VAL A 113 -0.36 -4.24 -0.53
CA VAL A 113 -0.37 -5.47 0.29
C VAL A 113 1.00 -5.71 0.91
N ARG A 114 2.09 -5.59 0.15
CA ARG A 114 3.47 -5.77 0.66
C ARG A 114 3.86 -4.76 1.73
N ALA A 115 3.50 -3.50 1.55
CA ALA A 115 3.85 -2.43 2.47
C ALA A 115 3.11 -2.54 3.80
N VAL A 116 1.85 -2.98 3.73
CA VAL A 116 0.93 -3.01 4.87
C VAL A 116 0.99 -4.34 5.63
N ALA A 117 1.21 -5.46 4.94
CA ALA A 117 1.20 -6.82 5.51
C ALA A 117 2.07 -7.00 6.77
N PRO A 118 3.29 -6.43 6.89
CA PRO A 118 4.10 -6.61 8.09
C PRO A 118 3.48 -6.10 9.39
N ARG A 119 2.55 -5.13 9.32
CA ARG A 119 1.88 -4.53 10.48
C ARG A 119 0.46 -5.03 10.69
N ALA A 120 -0.02 -5.86 9.77
CA ALA A 120 -1.41 -6.30 9.73
C ALA A 120 -1.62 -7.56 10.57
N VAL A 121 -2.68 -7.56 11.40
CA VAL A 121 -3.10 -8.74 12.18
C VAL A 121 -4.16 -9.59 11.47
N GLY A 122 -4.66 -9.11 10.34
CA GLY A 122 -5.68 -9.79 9.55
C GLY A 122 -5.78 -9.22 8.13
N PHE A 123 -6.34 -10.04 7.25
CA PHE A 123 -6.50 -9.73 5.84
C PHE A 123 -7.69 -10.45 5.22
N ASP A 124 -8.40 -9.76 4.34
CA ASP A 124 -9.41 -10.34 3.46
C ASP A 124 -9.32 -9.77 2.03
N VAL A 125 -9.98 -10.46 1.11
CA VAL A 125 -10.28 -9.96 -0.23
C VAL A 125 -11.76 -10.20 -0.48
N VAL A 126 -12.50 -9.14 -0.82
CA VAL A 126 -13.96 -9.12 -0.92
C VAL A 126 -14.43 -8.69 -2.31
N GLU A 127 -15.75 -8.69 -2.51
CA GLU A 127 -16.46 -8.34 -3.76
C GLU A 127 -16.01 -9.10 -5.03
N VAL A 128 -15.33 -10.23 -4.85
CA VAL A 128 -15.03 -11.17 -5.94
C VAL A 128 -16.29 -11.94 -6.31
N ASN A 129 -16.67 -11.91 -7.59
CA ASN A 129 -17.76 -12.71 -8.14
C ASN A 129 -17.33 -13.48 -9.41
N ASP A 130 -18.28 -14.24 -9.97
CA ASP A 130 -18.09 -15.17 -11.09
C ASP A 130 -18.49 -14.58 -12.47
N ARG A 131 -18.57 -13.25 -12.59
CA ARG A 131 -18.95 -12.57 -13.84
C ARG A 131 -17.86 -12.52 -14.90
N ASP A 132 -16.68 -13.09 -14.61
CA ASP A 132 -15.57 -13.22 -15.55
C ASP A 132 -15.08 -14.68 -15.66
N ASP A 133 -14.07 -14.93 -16.50
CA ASP A 133 -13.48 -16.26 -16.68
C ASP A 133 -12.48 -16.65 -15.56
N GLY A 134 -12.64 -16.09 -14.35
CA GLY A 134 -11.79 -16.34 -13.18
C GLY A 134 -10.56 -15.44 -13.07
N GLN A 135 -10.49 -14.35 -13.83
CA GLN A 135 -9.36 -13.41 -13.81
C GLN A 135 -9.29 -12.69 -12.45
N THR A 136 -10.44 -12.23 -11.97
CA THR A 136 -10.61 -11.55 -10.69
C THR A 136 -10.35 -12.50 -9.53
N ALA A 137 -10.87 -13.72 -9.60
CA ALA A 137 -10.58 -14.76 -8.62
C ALA A 137 -9.08 -15.11 -8.56
N ALA A 138 -8.40 -15.17 -9.70
CA ALA A 138 -6.96 -15.40 -9.76
C ALA A 138 -6.17 -14.22 -9.15
N LEU A 139 -6.60 -12.99 -9.39
CA LEU A 139 -6.01 -11.80 -8.76
C LEU A 139 -6.18 -11.84 -7.24
N GLY A 140 -7.40 -12.04 -6.73
CA GLY A 140 -7.67 -12.14 -5.30
C GLY A 140 -6.86 -13.24 -4.62
N GLY A 141 -6.78 -14.43 -5.23
CA GLY A 141 -5.93 -15.53 -4.74
C GLY A 141 -4.43 -15.20 -4.72
N LYS A 142 -3.95 -14.40 -5.68
CA LYS A 142 -2.55 -13.93 -5.69
C LYS A 142 -2.28 -12.88 -4.62
N LEU A 143 -3.23 -12.01 -4.33
CA LEU A 143 -3.12 -11.01 -3.26
C LEU A 143 -3.10 -11.70 -1.88
N LEU A 144 -3.97 -12.68 -1.65
CA LEU A 144 -3.93 -13.53 -0.45
C LEU A 144 -2.57 -14.20 -0.25
N ARG A 145 -2.03 -14.80 -1.33
CA ARG A 145 -0.69 -15.41 -1.28
C ARG A 145 0.40 -14.39 -0.98
N GLU A 146 0.31 -13.20 -1.55
CA GLU A 146 1.28 -12.13 -1.28
C GLU A 146 1.20 -11.68 0.18
N PHE A 147 0.00 -11.48 0.72
CA PHE A 147 -0.20 -11.12 2.12
C PHE A 147 0.46 -12.12 3.06
N VAL A 148 0.15 -13.43 2.92
CA VAL A 148 0.73 -14.49 3.76
C VAL A 148 2.25 -14.48 3.67
N HIS A 149 2.80 -14.31 2.47
CA HIS A 149 4.25 -14.24 2.28
C HIS A 149 4.85 -13.01 2.96
N SER A 150 4.34 -11.81 2.71
CA SER A 150 4.90 -10.58 3.28
C SER A 150 4.72 -10.47 4.79
N ASN A 151 3.59 -10.94 5.33
CA ASN A 151 3.34 -10.96 6.77
C ASN A 151 4.25 -11.96 7.50
N ALA A 152 4.44 -13.17 6.96
CA ALA A 152 5.29 -14.17 7.61
C ALA A 152 6.79 -13.80 7.63
N ASN A 153 7.25 -12.97 6.69
CA ASN A 153 8.65 -12.53 6.62
C ASN A 153 8.91 -11.21 7.39
N ALA A 154 7.90 -10.63 8.03
CA ALA A 154 8.04 -9.42 8.83
C ALA A 154 8.99 -9.64 10.03
N ASP A 155 8.90 -10.80 10.67
CA ASP A 155 9.72 -11.17 11.83
C ASP A 155 11.20 -11.42 11.45
N GLU A 156 11.47 -11.86 10.21
CA GLU A 156 12.83 -12.16 9.75
C GLU A 156 13.64 -10.88 9.48
N THR A 157 12.99 -9.82 9.01
CA THR A 157 13.66 -8.55 8.66
C THR A 157 14.06 -7.73 9.90
N GLU A 158 13.30 -7.83 11.00
CA GLU A 158 13.72 -7.25 12.28
C GLU A 158 14.94 -7.96 12.86
N THR A 159 15.03 -9.28 12.67
CA THR A 159 16.13 -10.12 13.18
C THR A 159 17.46 -9.83 12.49
N GLU A 160 17.46 -9.55 11.19
CA GLU A 160 18.68 -9.19 10.45
C GLU A 160 19.19 -7.78 10.77
N SER A 161 18.29 -6.83 11.09
CA SER A 161 18.67 -5.45 11.46
C SER A 161 19.40 -5.37 12.81
N HIS A 162 19.11 -6.27 13.75
CA HIS A 162 19.77 -6.36 15.06
C HIS A 162 21.07 -7.16 15.06
N ALA A 163 21.32 -8.00 14.04
CA ALA A 163 22.57 -8.76 13.92
C ALA A 163 23.77 -7.92 13.43
N GLY A 164 23.55 -6.68 13.00
CA GLY A 164 24.57 -5.79 12.42
C GLY A 164 25.39 -4.93 13.40
N THR A 165 25.12 -4.95 14.70
CA THR A 165 25.87 -4.15 15.71
C THR A 165 26.52 -5.03 16.77
N GLY A 166 27.54 -5.80 16.35
CA GLY A 166 28.24 -6.72 17.23
C GLY A 166 29.72 -6.89 16.90
N ASN A 167 30.55 -6.06 17.53
CA ASN A 167 31.91 -6.34 18.01
C ASN A 167 33.13 -6.10 17.09
N GLY A 168 34.05 -5.27 17.59
CA GLY A 168 35.36 -5.02 16.99
C GLY A 168 36.17 -3.91 17.65
N SER A 169 36.33 -3.92 18.98
CA SER A 169 37.25 -3.05 19.70
C SER A 169 38.64 -3.69 19.87
N GLU A 170 39.66 -2.89 19.55
CA GLU A 170 41.09 -2.93 19.95
C GLU A 170 42.04 -3.98 19.35
N THR A 171 43.10 -3.50 18.66
CA THR A 171 44.50 -3.58 19.17
C THR A 171 45.51 -2.85 18.26
N GLY A 172 46.24 -1.90 18.86
CA GLY A 172 47.71 -1.70 18.79
C GLY A 172 48.54 -1.76 17.48
N THR A 173 49.09 -0.58 17.14
CA THR A 173 50.50 -0.28 16.78
C THR A 173 51.19 -0.79 15.48
N ARG A 174 51.80 0.22 14.80
CA ARG A 174 53.04 0.27 14.01
C ARG A 174 53.07 -0.37 12.60
N GLY A 175 53.33 0.48 11.61
CA GLY A 175 53.95 0.08 10.34
C GLY A 175 53.96 1.19 9.30
N ARG A 176 55.10 1.88 9.13
CA ARG A 176 55.43 2.70 7.94
C ARG A 176 55.31 1.82 6.69
N ASN A 177 54.79 2.38 5.59
CA ASN A 177 55.52 2.44 4.33
C ASN A 177 54.88 3.42 3.34
N GLU A 178 55.76 4.22 2.76
CA GLU A 178 55.57 5.07 1.60
C GLU A 178 55.29 4.22 0.36
N ASN A 179 54.44 4.68 -0.55
CA ASN A 179 54.80 4.76 -1.96
C ASN A 179 53.80 5.56 -2.80
N GLU A 180 54.41 6.23 -3.77
CA GLU A 180 53.91 7.24 -4.69
C GLU A 180 53.02 6.70 -5.83
N ASN A 181 52.57 7.66 -6.65
CA ASN A 181 51.90 7.58 -7.96
C ASN A 181 50.37 7.60 -7.89
N GLY A 182 49.65 8.48 -8.57
CA GLY A 182 49.99 9.41 -9.63
C GLY A 182 48.72 9.67 -10.45
N SER A 183 48.59 10.89 -11.02
CA SER A 183 47.65 11.29 -12.09
C SER A 183 46.15 10.96 -11.87
N GLY A 184 45.28 11.93 -11.65
CA GLY A 184 44.95 12.97 -12.62
C GLY A 184 43.82 12.47 -13.54
N ASN A 185 42.58 12.93 -13.31
CA ASN A 185 41.81 13.60 -14.37
C ASN A 185 40.55 14.26 -13.79
N GLY A 186 40.36 15.54 -14.13
CA GLY A 186 39.15 16.29 -13.82
C GLY A 186 37.98 15.81 -14.66
N ASN A 187 36.80 15.73 -14.05
CA ASN A 187 35.56 15.50 -14.78
C ASN A 187 34.97 16.88 -15.14
N GLU A 188 35.11 17.25 -16.40
CA GLU A 188 34.49 18.44 -16.96
C GLU A 188 32.98 18.24 -17.13
N ASN A 189 32.28 19.25 -16.63
CA ASN A 189 30.88 19.52 -16.77
C ASN A 189 30.54 19.88 -18.24
N ARG A 190 29.58 19.19 -18.87
CA ARG A 190 28.89 19.72 -20.07
C ARG A 190 27.40 19.40 -20.06
N ASN A 191 26.64 20.44 -19.74
CA ASN A 191 25.27 20.67 -20.18
C ASN A 191 25.14 20.53 -21.70
N GLY A 192 24.10 19.82 -22.13
CA GLY A 192 23.67 19.71 -23.53
C GLY A 192 22.15 19.76 -23.61
N ASN A 193 21.66 20.92 -24.00
CA ASN A 193 20.28 21.31 -24.30
C ASN A 193 19.80 20.69 -25.64
N GLY A 194 18.49 20.47 -25.81
CA GLY A 194 17.86 20.16 -27.12
C GLY A 194 16.62 19.26 -26.99
N THR A 195 15.41 19.81 -26.82
CA THR A 195 14.40 20.17 -27.85
C THR A 195 13.66 19.00 -28.53
N ALA A 196 12.35 18.96 -28.27
CA ALA A 196 11.21 18.70 -29.17
C ALA A 196 11.30 17.54 -30.19
N ASP A 197 10.47 16.52 -30.01
CA ASP A 197 9.30 16.21 -30.87
C ASP A 197 8.29 15.35 -30.07
#